data_AF-A0A934L2M5-F1
#
_entry.id   AF-A0A934L2M5-F1
#
_cell.length_a   1.000
_cell.length_b   1.000
_cell.length_c   1.000
_cell.angle_alpha   90.00
_cell.angle_beta   90.00
_cell.angle_gamma   90.00
#
_symmetry.space_group_name_H-M   'P 1'
#
loop_
_entity.id
_entity.type
_entity.pdbx_description
1 polymer ?
#
loop_
_entity_poly.entity_id
_entity_poly.type
_entity_poly.pdbx_seq_one_letter_code
_entity_poly.pdbx_strand_id
1 'polypeptide(L)'
;MKTQQSRKAGFTLVEIMIVVAIIGLLAAIAIPNFVKARATAQKNSCIANLKQIDGAVQQWALEQKKVATDTYTMTDATLLPYMKGSVMPTCPATGSAYVAGSTVSGSPTCAQASLGHTL
;
A
#
# COMPACT_ATOMS: atom_id res chain seq x y z
N MET A 1 -43.68 50.36 -5.19
CA MET A 1 -42.74 49.44 -4.51
C MET A 1 -41.41 49.52 -5.23
N LYS A 2 -40.32 49.94 -4.56
CA LYS A 2 -38.99 50.07 -5.19
C LYS A 2 -38.26 48.73 -5.08
N THR A 3 -38.12 48.03 -6.20
CA THR A 3 -37.44 46.75 -6.30
C THR A 3 -35.92 46.99 -6.26
N GLN A 4 -35.29 46.68 -5.13
CA GLN A 4 -33.83 46.78 -4.97
C GLN A 4 -33.16 45.69 -5.83
N GLN A 5 -32.55 46.06 -6.96
CA GLN A 5 -31.74 45.14 -7.75
C GLN A 5 -30.41 44.89 -7.05
N SER A 6 -30.22 43.67 -6.55
CA SER A 6 -28.93 43.18 -6.07
C SER A 6 -27.94 43.17 -7.23
N ARG A 7 -26.90 44.02 -7.15
CA ARG A 7 -25.80 44.00 -8.12
C ARG A 7 -25.07 42.66 -7.93
N LYS A 8 -25.16 41.78 -8.92
CA LYS A 8 -24.32 40.58 -8.98
C LYS A 8 -22.87 41.04 -9.14
N ALA A 9 -22.08 40.92 -8.08
CA ALA A 9 -20.63 41.08 -8.16
C ALA A 9 -20.04 39.88 -8.90
N GLY A 10 -19.40 40.12 -10.05
CA GLY A 10 -18.63 39.11 -10.77
C GLY A 10 -17.19 39.09 -10.28
N PHE A 11 -16.56 37.91 -10.28
CA PHE A 11 -15.12 37.78 -10.04
C PHE A 11 -14.33 38.54 -11.11
N THR A 12 -13.32 39.30 -10.71
CA THR A 12 -12.38 39.91 -11.64
C THR A 12 -11.41 38.85 -12.17
N LEU A 13 -10.93 39.04 -13.41
CA LEU A 13 -9.89 38.18 -13.99
C LEU A 13 -8.63 38.15 -13.11
N VAL A 14 -8.28 39.28 -12.51
CA VAL A 14 -7.09 39.43 -11.65
C VAL A 14 -7.22 38.59 -10.37
N GLU A 15 -8.40 38.57 -9.74
CA GLU A 15 -8.63 37.73 -8.56
C GLU A 15 -8.42 36.25 -8.86
N ILE A 16 -8.94 35.77 -10.00
CA ILE A 16 -8.75 34.37 -10.40
C ILE A 16 -7.28 34.06 -10.71
N MET A 17 -6.54 34.99 -11.34
CA MET A 17 -5.11 34.81 -11.65
C MET A 17 -4.25 34.63 -10.39
N ILE A 18 -4.48 35.43 -9.35
CA ILE A 18 -3.72 35.32 -8.09
C ILE A 18 -4.03 33.99 -7.40
N VAL A 19 -5.29 33.55 -7.40
CA VAL A 19 -5.70 32.28 -6.79
C VAL A 19 -5.01 31.09 -7.44
N VAL A 20 -5.00 31.00 -8.78
CA VAL A 20 -4.33 29.89 -9.46
C VAL A 20 -2.81 29.92 -9.28
N ALA A 21 -2.20 31.10 -9.16
CA ALA A 21 -0.77 31.24 -8.88
C ALA A 21 -0.40 30.67 -7.49
N ILE A 22 -1.20 30.98 -6.46
CA ILE A 22 -0.98 30.46 -5.11
C ILE A 22 -1.20 28.94 -5.06
N ILE A 23 -2.27 28.44 -5.68
CA ILE A 23 -2.54 26.99 -5.76
C ILE A 23 -1.39 26.27 -6.48
N GLY A 24 -0.89 26.83 -7.59
CA GLY A 24 0.24 26.28 -8.33
C GLY A 24 1.52 26.17 -7.50
N LEU A 25 1.85 27.22 -6.73
CA LEU A 25 2.99 27.21 -5.80
C LEU A 25 2.86 26.13 -4.73
N LEU A 26 1.69 26.01 -4.11
CA LEU A 26 1.45 24.98 -3.09
C LEU A 26 1.52 23.56 -3.67
N ALA A 27 0.92 23.35 -4.86
CA ALA A 27 0.94 22.06 -5.54
C ALA A 27 2.36 21.64 -5.94
N ALA A 28 3.21 22.57 -6.39
CA ALA A 28 4.60 22.29 -6.77
C ALA A 28 5.42 21.68 -5.62
N ILE A 29 5.17 22.10 -4.37
CA ILE A 29 5.84 21.56 -3.18
C ILE A 29 5.14 20.28 -2.69
N ALA A 30 3.81 20.24 -2.73
CA ALA A 30 3.02 19.15 -2.17
C ALA A 30 3.10 17.86 -3.00
N ILE A 31 3.03 17.94 -4.33
CA ILE A 31 3.00 16.76 -5.23
C ILE A 31 4.24 15.86 -5.08
N PRO A 32 5.50 16.35 -5.17
CA PRO A 32 6.67 15.48 -5.05
C PRO A 32 6.76 14.82 -3.67
N ASN A 33 6.40 15.55 -2.61
CA ASN A 33 6.37 15.01 -1.26
C ASN A 33 5.30 13.92 -1.09
N PHE A 34 4.12 14.14 -1.65
CA PHE A 34 3.02 13.18 -1.63
C PHE A 34 3.38 11.87 -2.37
N VAL A 35 4.04 11.96 -3.53
CA VAL A 35 4.49 10.78 -4.28
C VAL A 35 5.49 9.95 -3.46
N LYS A 36 6.47 10.60 -2.82
CA LYS A 36 7.44 9.92 -1.94
C LYS A 36 6.78 9.29 -0.73
N ALA A 37 5.85 9.99 -0.09
CA ALA A 37 5.09 9.50 1.05
C ALA A 37 4.26 8.26 0.67
N ARG A 38 3.58 8.29 -0.49
CA ARG A 38 2.82 7.15 -1.02
C ARG A 38 3.71 5.94 -1.28
N ALA A 39 4.86 6.12 -1.93
CA ALA A 39 5.81 5.04 -2.17
C ALA A 39 6.32 4.40 -0.86
N THR A 40 6.58 5.23 0.16
CA THR A 40 7.02 4.76 1.48
C THR A 40 5.91 4.02 2.22
N ALA A 41 4.67 4.51 2.15
CA ALA A 41 3.50 3.83 2.71
C ALA A 41 3.28 2.47 2.05
N GLN A 42 3.34 2.40 0.71
CA GLN A 42 3.23 1.13 -0.03
C GLN A 42 4.33 0.14 0.37
N LYS A 43 5.58 0.60 0.53
CA LYS A 43 6.70 -0.21 1.04
C LYS A 43 6.40 -0.76 2.44
N ASN A 44 6.00 0.10 3.37
CA ASN A 44 5.74 -0.29 4.74
C ASN A 44 4.58 -1.30 4.83
N SER A 45 3.51 -1.09 4.06
CA SER A 45 2.40 -2.04 3.96
C SER A 45 2.83 -3.39 3.36
N CYS A 46 3.67 -3.38 2.32
CA CYS A 46 4.23 -4.60 1.72
C CYS A 46 5.04 -5.40 2.76
N ILE A 47 5.94 -4.74 3.50
CA ILE A 47 6.74 -5.39 4.55
C ILE A 47 5.84 -5.92 5.67
N ALA A 48 4.84 -5.16 6.10
CA ALA A 48 3.89 -5.60 7.13
C ALA A 48 3.12 -6.85 6.69
N ASN A 49 2.68 -6.91 5.43
CA ASN A 49 2.01 -8.09 4.87
C ASN A 49 2.95 -9.29 4.79
N LEU A 50 4.19 -9.09 4.33
CA LEU A 50 5.19 -10.16 4.31
C LEU A 50 5.45 -10.72 5.71
N LYS A 51 5.56 -9.86 6.74
CA LYS A 51 5.73 -10.30 8.14
C LYS A 51 4.53 -11.09 8.66
N GLN A 52 3.31 -10.72 8.25
CA GLN A 52 2.11 -11.48 8.59
C GLN A 52 2.15 -12.86 7.97
N ILE A 53 2.62 -12.97 6.73
CA ILE A 53 2.75 -14.25 6.03
C ILE A 53 3.86 -15.11 6.68
N ASP A 54 5.03 -14.54 6.95
CA ASP A 54 6.13 -15.24 7.63
C ASP A 54 5.71 -15.74 9.03
N GLY A 55 5.00 -14.91 9.80
CA GLY A 55 4.43 -15.33 11.08
C GLY A 55 3.42 -16.49 10.93
N ALA A 56 2.58 -16.46 9.90
CA ALA A 56 1.63 -17.54 9.61
C ALA A 56 2.35 -18.85 9.23
N VAL A 57 3.43 -18.76 8.43
CA VAL A 57 4.28 -19.91 8.06
C VAL A 57 4.95 -20.51 9.28
N GLN A 58 5.52 -19.67 10.16
CA GLN A 58 6.16 -20.13 11.39
C GLN A 58 5.16 -20.79 12.34
N GLN A 59 3.94 -20.24 12.44
CA GLN A 59 2.89 -20.83 13.27
C GLN A 59 2.44 -22.19 12.72
N TRP A 60 2.21 -22.31 11.41
CA TRP A 60 1.91 -23.57 10.76
C TRP A 60 3.04 -24.60 10.97
N ALA A 61 4.30 -24.18 10.80
CA ALA A 61 5.45 -25.06 10.97
C ALA A 61 5.57 -25.58 12.42
N LEU A 62 5.30 -24.72 13.41
CA LEU A 62 5.30 -25.09 14.81
C LEU A 62 4.22 -26.14 15.13
N GLU A 63 2.99 -25.94 14.63
CA GLU A 63 1.88 -26.88 14.85
C GLU A 63 2.10 -28.23 14.16
N GLN A 64 2.69 -28.21 12.95
CA GLN A 64 2.96 -29.41 12.16
C GLN A 64 4.32 -30.06 12.48
N LYS A 65 5.05 -29.56 13.49
CA LYS A 65 6.40 -30.01 13.88
C LYS A 65 7.38 -30.07 12.70
N LYS A 66 7.28 -29.08 11.81
CA LYS A 66 8.13 -28.94 10.61
C LYS A 66 9.42 -28.22 10.94
N VAL A 67 10.46 -28.54 10.19
CA VAL A 67 11.78 -27.92 10.32
C VAL A 67 11.96 -26.80 9.29
N ALA A 68 12.93 -25.92 9.52
CA ALA A 68 13.31 -24.79 8.68
C ALA A 68 13.41 -25.09 7.16
N THR A 69 13.82 -26.31 6.82
CA THR A 69 14.02 -26.77 5.44
C THR A 69 12.78 -27.34 4.79
N ASP A 70 11.71 -27.57 5.55
CA ASP A 70 10.48 -28.13 5.00
C ASP A 70 9.81 -27.13 4.07
N THR A 71 9.31 -27.65 2.96
CA THR A 71 8.61 -26.85 1.96
C THR A 71 7.15 -26.67 2.35
N TYR A 72 6.63 -25.47 2.14
CA TYR A 72 5.21 -25.18 2.26
C TYR A 72 4.71 -24.58 0.96
N THR A 73 3.44 -24.84 0.64
CA THR A 73 2.75 -24.17 -0.46
C THR A 73 1.95 -23.01 0.10
N MET A 74 2.07 -21.82 -0.50
CA MET A 74 1.12 -20.73 -0.30
C MET A 74 -0.18 -21.06 -1.00
N THR A 75 -0.89 -22.00 -0.43
CA THR A 75 -2.23 -22.39 -0.84
C THR A 75 -3.21 -21.97 0.22
N ASP A 76 -4.43 -21.67 -0.21
CA ASP A 76 -5.47 -21.17 0.68
C ASP A 76 -5.76 -22.13 1.84
N ALA A 77 -5.61 -23.43 1.64
CA ALA A 77 -5.88 -24.44 2.67
C ALA A 77 -4.82 -24.52 3.80
N THR A 78 -3.56 -24.16 3.52
CA THR A 78 -2.44 -24.39 4.46
C THR A 78 -2.19 -23.19 5.37
N LEU A 79 -2.34 -21.98 4.83
CA LEU A 79 -1.93 -20.75 5.50
C LEU A 79 -3.08 -19.84 5.93
N LEU A 80 -4.26 -19.91 5.30
CA LEU A 80 -5.40 -19.06 5.69
C LEU A 80 -5.84 -19.22 7.15
N PRO A 81 -5.82 -20.43 7.76
CA PRO A 81 -6.18 -20.57 9.17
C PRO A 81 -5.31 -19.72 10.11
N TYR A 82 -4.09 -19.43 9.68
CA TYR A 82 -3.08 -18.69 10.43
C TYR A 82 -2.99 -17.21 10.03
N MET A 83 -3.74 -16.79 9.00
CA MET A 83 -3.81 -15.40 8.57
C MET A 83 -5.04 -14.70 9.14
N LYS A 84 -4.87 -13.45 9.59
CA LYS A 84 -5.97 -12.65 10.10
C LYS A 84 -7.00 -12.38 8.99
N GLY A 85 -8.20 -12.92 9.17
CA GLY A 85 -9.31 -12.72 8.24
C GLY A 85 -9.38 -13.72 7.07
N SER A 86 -8.56 -14.77 7.07
CA SER A 86 -8.59 -15.85 6.06
C SER A 86 -8.52 -15.36 4.61
N VAL A 87 -7.85 -14.23 4.37
CA VAL A 87 -7.63 -13.68 3.03
C VAL A 87 -6.14 -13.39 2.86
N MET A 88 -5.55 -13.88 1.77
CA MET A 88 -4.18 -13.54 1.43
C MET A 88 -4.08 -12.05 1.05
N PRO A 89 -3.19 -11.27 1.69
CA PRO A 89 -3.03 -9.87 1.32
C PRO A 89 -2.49 -9.78 -0.12
N THR A 90 -2.86 -8.73 -0.83
CA THR A 90 -2.26 -8.37 -2.13
C THR A 90 -1.22 -7.27 -1.95
N CYS A 91 -0.36 -7.07 -2.96
CA CYS A 91 0.61 -5.99 -2.94
C CYS A 91 -0.09 -4.64 -3.18
N PRO A 92 0.03 -3.63 -2.28
CA PRO A 92 -0.62 -2.32 -2.47
C PRO A 92 0.03 -1.46 -3.57
N ALA A 93 1.18 -1.89 -4.12
CA ALA A 93 1.84 -1.24 -5.24
C ALA A 93 1.30 -1.72 -6.60
N THR A 94 1.00 -3.02 -6.76
CA THR A 94 0.64 -3.62 -8.05
C THR A 94 -0.64 -4.45 -8.06
N GLY A 95 -1.22 -4.75 -6.90
CA GLY A 95 -2.33 -5.68 -6.75
C GLY A 95 -1.93 -7.15 -6.95
N SER A 96 -0.65 -7.46 -7.17
CA SER A 96 -0.17 -8.83 -7.37
C SER A 96 -0.15 -9.63 -6.07
N ALA A 97 -0.27 -10.96 -6.19
CA ALA A 97 -0.05 -11.89 -5.08
C ALA A 97 1.43 -11.91 -4.65
N TYR A 98 1.68 -12.26 -3.39
CA TYR A 98 3.03 -12.52 -2.88
C TYR A 98 3.54 -13.89 -3.37
N VAL A 99 4.84 -13.99 -3.59
CA VAL A 99 5.51 -15.23 -3.97
C VAL A 99 6.02 -15.91 -2.71
N ALA A 100 5.67 -17.18 -2.56
CA ALA A 100 6.10 -18.00 -1.44
C ALA A 100 7.61 -18.17 -1.41
N GLY A 101 8.22 -18.05 -0.24
CA GLY A 101 9.49 -18.70 0.01
C GLY A 101 9.24 -20.21 0.00
N SER A 102 10.00 -20.97 -0.80
CA SER A 102 9.72 -22.39 -0.99
C SER A 102 9.97 -23.24 0.26
N THR A 103 10.56 -22.68 1.32
CA THR A 103 10.88 -23.34 2.59
C THR A 103 10.46 -22.46 3.76
N VAL A 104 10.23 -23.04 4.94
CA VAL A 104 9.87 -22.31 6.18
C VAL A 104 10.87 -21.19 6.52
N SER A 105 12.16 -21.37 6.22
CA SER A 105 13.18 -20.32 6.35
C SER A 105 13.37 -19.42 5.13
N GLY A 106 12.67 -19.70 4.03
CA GLY A 106 12.64 -18.85 2.85
C GLY A 106 11.75 -17.65 3.09
N SER A 107 12.32 -16.45 3.11
CA SER A 107 11.56 -15.20 3.17
C SER A 107 10.57 -15.12 2.00
N PRO A 108 9.26 -14.87 2.24
CA PRO A 108 8.35 -14.56 1.16
C PRO A 108 8.77 -13.26 0.46
N THR A 109 8.58 -13.22 -0.85
CA THR A 109 8.97 -12.07 -1.67
C THR A 109 7.77 -11.54 -2.42
N CYS A 110 7.74 -10.23 -2.72
CA CYS A 110 6.74 -9.70 -3.64
C CYS A 110 7.26 -9.81 -5.08
N ALA A 111 6.37 -10.10 -6.04
CA ALA A 111 6.72 -10.26 -7.47
C ALA A 111 7.30 -9.00 -8.14
N GLN A 112 7.40 -7.88 -7.42
CA GLN A 112 8.06 -6.66 -7.86
C GLN A 112 9.43 -6.54 -7.20
N ALA A 113 10.39 -7.32 -7.73
CA ALA A 113 11.80 -7.19 -7.41
C ALA A 113 12.39 -5.79 -7.74
N SER A 114 11.70 -4.96 -8.53
CA SER A 114 12.15 -3.58 -8.87
C SER A 114 12.10 -2.60 -7.69
N LEU A 115 11.41 -2.95 -6.58
CA LEU A 115 11.44 -2.22 -5.31
C LEU A 115 12.21 -2.98 -4.21
N GLY A 116 12.72 -4.18 -4.49
CA GLY A 116 13.62 -4.91 -3.58
C GLY A 116 13.04 -5.13 -2.18
N HIS A 117 11.78 -5.54 -2.06
CA HIS A 117 11.18 -5.83 -0.75
C HIS A 117 11.21 -7.33 -0.49
N THR A 118 12.38 -7.79 -0.04
CA THR A 118 12.52 -9.04 0.69
C THR A 118 12.40 -8.75 2.19
N LEU A 119 11.91 -9.72 2.95
CA LEU A 119 12.13 -9.73 4.40
C LEU A 119 13.59 -10.06 4.70
#